data_AF-A0A8J6U469-F1
#
_entry.id   AF-A0A8J6U469-F1
#
_cell.length_a   1.000
_cell.length_b   1.000
_cell.length_c   1.000
_cell.angle_alpha   90.00
_cell.angle_beta   90.00
_cell.angle_gamma   90.00
#
_symmetry.space_group_name_H-M   'P 1'
#
loop_
_entity.id
_entity.type
_entity.pdbx_description
1 polymer ?
#
loop_
_entity_poly.entity_id
_entity_poly.type
_entity_poly.pdbx_seq_one_letter_code
_entity_poly.pdbx_strand_id
1 'polypeptide(L)'
;MRKHFETVYKRLIEANLSENTLCKEFWMKIKKLHANFNEEDCWSLLVENIEWCINTGTMTTEDLIKWFTPDQLNAHGIYISGNIKINSGFAIGIGDVCIEAVGHSKVILFDTAICKAFDTSFVKGFHESSMEINNCVGEAFNFCNVIAKDFSKIEAWDDATVEAQTYTCVMAHDRAQVENSYHSHTLVV
;
A
#
# COMPACT_ATOMS: atom_id res chain seq x y z
N MET A 1 -8.11 20.38 2.89
CA MET A 1 -6.90 19.77 3.49
C MET A 1 -6.65 20.11 4.96
N ARG A 2 -6.44 21.38 5.36
CA ARG A 2 -5.99 21.76 6.73
C ARG A 2 -6.73 21.11 7.89
N LYS A 3 -8.07 21.13 7.90
CA LYS A 3 -8.88 20.51 8.97
C LYS A 3 -8.57 19.02 9.17
N HIS A 4 -8.35 18.29 8.07
CA HIS A 4 -8.07 16.86 8.11
C HIS A 4 -6.67 16.59 8.62
N PHE A 5 -5.69 17.39 8.18
CA PHE A 5 -4.35 17.37 8.75
C PHE A 5 -4.36 17.58 10.27
N GLU A 6 -5.05 18.60 10.78
CA GLU A 6 -5.16 18.84 12.23
C GLU A 6 -5.79 17.65 12.98
N THR A 7 -6.74 16.96 12.34
CA THR A 7 -7.36 15.76 12.91
C THR A 7 -6.34 14.62 13.04
N VAL A 8 -5.59 14.34 11.98
CA VAL A 8 -4.53 13.32 12.01
C VAL A 8 -3.43 13.71 12.98
N TYR A 9 -3.00 14.97 12.98
CA TYR A 9 -1.99 15.49 13.89
C TYR A 9 -2.39 15.31 15.36
N LYS A 10 -3.64 15.61 15.69
CA LYS A 10 -4.17 15.39 17.05
C LYS A 10 -4.17 13.91 17.42
N ARG A 11 -4.59 13.02 16.51
CA ARG A 11 -4.56 11.57 16.74
C ARG A 11 -3.13 11.04 16.93
N LEU A 12 -2.15 11.57 16.20
CA LEU A 12 -0.73 11.23 16.38
C LEU A 12 -0.24 11.57 17.79
N ILE A 13 -0.63 12.74 18.30
CA ILE A 13 -0.30 13.17 19.67
C ILE A 13 -1.03 12.32 20.71
N GLU A 14 -2.33 12.06 20.51
CA GLU A 14 -3.16 11.27 21.43
C GLU A 14 -2.73 9.80 21.52
N ALA A 15 -2.26 9.23 20.40
CA ALA A 15 -1.65 7.91 20.35
C ALA A 15 -0.27 7.86 21.04
N ASN A 16 0.20 8.99 21.58
CA ASN A 16 1.49 9.15 22.24
C ASN A 16 2.68 8.67 21.38
N LEU A 17 2.58 8.88 20.07
CA LEU A 17 3.62 8.48 19.13
C LEU A 17 4.79 9.44 19.22
N SER A 18 5.90 8.95 19.74
CA SER A 18 7.11 9.74 19.93
C SER A 18 7.94 9.86 18.65
N GLU A 19 8.90 10.78 18.62
CA GLU A 19 9.87 10.94 17.53
C GLU A 19 10.60 9.63 17.20
N ASN A 20 10.80 8.76 18.20
CA ASN A 20 11.43 7.46 18.01
C ASN A 20 10.52 6.49 17.23
N THR A 21 9.22 6.59 17.40
CA THR A 21 8.23 5.70 16.77
C THR A 21 7.94 6.12 15.33
N LEU A 22 7.90 7.43 15.07
CA LEU A 22 7.53 8.00 13.78
C LEU A 22 8.70 8.15 12.80
N CYS A 23 9.93 7.87 13.23
CA CYS A 23 11.15 8.42 12.65
C CYS A 23 11.24 9.95 12.84
N LYS A 24 12.46 10.39 13.18
CA LYS A 24 12.81 11.79 13.40
C LYS A 24 12.46 12.71 12.24
N GLU A 25 12.71 12.25 11.02
CA GLU A 25 12.46 13.06 9.82
C GLU A 25 10.96 13.33 9.61
N PHE A 26 10.12 12.29 9.72
CA PHE A 26 8.67 12.42 9.57
C PHE A 26 8.09 13.35 10.64
N TRP A 27 8.51 13.18 11.89
CA TRP A 27 8.05 14.04 13.00
C TRP A 27 8.43 15.51 12.79
N MET A 28 9.63 15.79 12.28
CA MET A 28 10.05 17.14 11.92
C MET A 28 9.21 17.73 10.78
N LYS A 29 8.93 16.95 9.73
CA LYS A 29 8.08 17.38 8.61
C LYS A 29 6.67 17.73 9.10
N ILE A 30 6.06 16.88 9.94
CA ILE A 30 4.76 17.14 10.54
C ILE A 30 4.74 18.44 11.35
N LYS A 31 5.71 18.64 12.27
CA LYS A 31 5.76 19.85 13.11
C LYS A 31 5.95 21.11 12.28
N LYS A 32 6.81 21.06 11.26
CA LYS A 32 7.03 22.18 10.34
C LYS A 32 5.76 22.53 9.59
N LEU A 33 5.05 21.52 9.08
CA LEU A 33 3.79 21.69 8.36
C LEU A 33 2.67 22.23 9.26
N HIS A 34 2.58 21.79 10.52
CA HIS A 34 1.63 22.34 11.49
C HIS A 34 1.90 23.82 11.79
N ALA A 35 3.17 24.21 11.94
CA ALA A 35 3.53 25.61 12.18
C ALA A 35 3.26 26.50 10.95
N ASN A 36 3.59 26.01 9.75
CA ASN A 36 3.49 26.73 8.49
C ASN A 36 2.76 25.88 7.45
N PHE A 37 1.43 25.85 7.52
CA PHE A 37 0.61 24.97 6.69
C PHE A 37 0.74 25.31 5.19
N ASN A 38 1.04 24.28 4.40
CA ASN A 38 1.03 24.30 2.94
C ASN A 38 0.27 23.06 2.44
N GLU A 39 -0.66 23.24 1.51
CA GLU A 39 -1.51 22.14 1.05
C GLU A 39 -0.76 21.11 0.20
N GLU A 40 0.16 21.54 -0.66
CA GLU A 40 0.98 20.66 -1.50
C GLU A 40 1.91 19.79 -0.64
N ASP A 41 2.60 20.41 0.31
CA ASP A 41 3.43 19.69 1.29
C ASP A 41 2.59 18.70 2.10
N CYS A 42 1.35 19.05 2.42
CA CYS A 42 0.44 18.18 3.15
C CYS A 42 0.01 16.96 2.33
N TRP A 43 -0.24 17.12 1.03
CA TRP A 43 -0.54 16.01 0.14
C TRP A 43 0.66 15.10 -0.08
N SER A 44 1.84 15.67 -0.33
CA SER A 44 3.09 14.91 -0.43
C SER A 44 3.35 14.09 0.83
N LEU A 45 3.23 14.72 2.01
CA LEU A 45 3.43 14.04 3.29
C LEU A 45 2.39 12.93 3.52
N LEU A 46 1.13 13.15 3.15
CA LEU A 46 0.08 12.15 3.22
C LEU A 46 0.40 10.94 2.35
N VAL A 47 0.72 11.15 1.07
CA VAL A 47 0.99 10.08 0.10
C VAL A 47 2.22 9.26 0.50
N GLU A 48 3.30 9.93 0.93
CA GLU A 48 4.53 9.28 1.37
C GLU A 48 4.33 8.37 2.59
N ASN A 49 3.36 8.68 3.45
CA ASN A 49 3.17 8.01 4.74
C ASN A 49 1.82 7.30 4.87
N ILE A 50 1.08 7.14 3.77
CA ILE A 50 -0.30 6.64 3.80
C ILE A 50 -0.38 5.22 4.38
N GLU A 51 0.56 4.35 4.00
CA GLU A 51 0.70 2.97 4.48
C GLU A 51 0.82 2.95 6.01
N TRP A 52 1.76 3.74 6.53
CA TRP A 52 1.98 3.81 7.96
C TRP A 52 0.79 4.44 8.71
N CYS A 53 0.19 5.49 8.17
CA CYS A 53 -0.95 6.16 8.80
C CYS A 53 -2.17 5.24 8.93
N ILE A 54 -2.45 4.46 7.87
CA ILE A 54 -3.54 3.48 7.84
C ILE A 54 -3.25 2.33 8.81
N ASN A 55 -2.06 1.73 8.73
CA ASN A 55 -1.70 0.56 9.52
C ASN A 55 -1.58 0.86 11.03
N THR A 56 -1.34 2.12 11.41
CA THR A 56 -1.33 2.55 12.82
C THR A 56 -2.68 3.05 13.33
N GLY A 57 -3.70 3.10 12.47
CA GLY A 57 -5.04 3.59 12.82
C GLY A 57 -5.10 5.09 13.11
N THR A 58 -4.05 5.85 12.81
CA THR A 58 -4.04 7.31 12.94
C THR A 58 -4.96 7.97 11.89
N MET A 59 -5.16 7.27 10.78
CA MET A 59 -6.15 7.56 9.73
C MET A 59 -6.73 6.24 9.22
N THR A 60 -7.96 6.24 8.71
CA THR A 60 -8.55 5.07 8.04
C THR A 60 -8.78 5.34 6.55
N THR A 61 -9.02 4.29 5.76
CA THR A 61 -9.45 4.44 4.36
C THR A 61 -10.81 5.13 4.26
N GLU A 62 -11.72 4.88 5.20
CA GLU A 62 -12.99 5.61 5.31
C GLU A 62 -12.80 7.11 5.55
N ASP A 63 -11.80 7.51 6.35
CA ASP A 63 -11.49 8.92 6.57
C ASP A 63 -11.13 9.58 5.23
N LEU A 64 -10.26 8.97 4.42
CA LEU A 64 -9.88 9.48 3.09
C LEU A 64 -11.10 9.68 2.18
N ILE A 65 -11.98 8.67 2.12
CA ILE A 65 -13.20 8.70 1.30
C ILE A 65 -14.18 9.78 1.79
N LYS A 66 -14.26 10.02 3.10
CA LYS A 66 -15.14 11.06 3.68
C LYS A 66 -14.55 12.46 3.55
N TRP A 67 -13.23 12.59 3.52
CA TRP A 67 -12.54 13.89 3.56
C TRP A 67 -12.31 14.50 2.18
N PHE A 68 -12.19 13.69 1.14
CA PHE A 68 -11.77 14.14 -0.18
C PHE A 68 -12.70 13.65 -1.28
N THR A 69 -12.81 14.44 -2.35
CA THR A 69 -13.51 14.00 -3.55
C THR A 69 -12.64 13.04 -4.36
N PRO A 70 -13.24 12.19 -5.22
CA PRO A 70 -12.47 11.32 -6.12
C PRO A 70 -11.46 12.09 -6.97
N ASP A 71 -11.82 13.28 -7.47
CA ASP A 71 -10.91 14.09 -8.30
C ASP A 71 -9.68 14.56 -7.53
N GLN A 72 -9.84 14.93 -6.25
CA GLN A 72 -8.72 15.30 -5.38
C GLN A 72 -7.79 14.11 -5.15
N LEU A 73 -8.35 12.94 -4.85
CA LEU A 73 -7.57 11.71 -4.63
C LEU A 73 -6.84 11.27 -5.90
N ASN A 74 -7.54 11.26 -7.04
CA ASN A 74 -6.99 10.85 -8.33
C ASN A 74 -5.83 11.75 -8.78
N ALA A 75 -5.89 13.05 -8.49
CA ALA A 75 -4.81 13.99 -8.79
C ALA A 75 -3.50 13.66 -8.04
N HIS A 76 -3.59 12.89 -6.95
CA HIS A 76 -2.46 12.44 -6.14
C HIS A 76 -2.21 10.93 -6.26
N GLY A 77 -2.76 10.28 -7.28
CA GLY A 77 -2.54 8.85 -7.56
C GLY A 77 -3.25 7.92 -6.57
N ILE A 78 -4.26 8.40 -5.84
CA ILE A 78 -5.11 7.59 -4.96
C ILE A 78 -6.45 7.34 -5.66
N TYR A 79 -6.79 6.09 -5.88
CA TYR A 79 -7.97 5.69 -6.64
C TYR A 79 -8.90 4.86 -5.75
N ILE A 80 -10.17 5.25 -5.69
CA ILE A 80 -11.18 4.57 -4.85
C ILE A 80 -12.21 3.75 -5.65
N SER A 81 -12.18 3.88 -6.98
CA SER A 81 -13.03 3.12 -7.88
C SER A 81 -12.51 3.15 -9.32
N GLY A 82 -12.98 2.19 -10.13
CA GLY A 82 -12.73 2.14 -11.57
C GLY A 82 -11.57 1.23 -11.98
N ASN A 83 -11.21 1.33 -13.27
CA ASN A 83 -10.13 0.55 -13.87
C ASN A 83 -9.00 1.51 -14.27
N ILE A 84 -7.88 1.43 -13.57
CA ILE A 84 -6.74 2.33 -13.71
C ILE A 84 -5.62 1.60 -14.43
N LYS A 85 -4.98 2.27 -15.39
CA LYS A 85 -3.79 1.75 -16.06
C LYS A 85 -2.63 2.69 -15.81
N ILE A 86 -1.51 2.16 -15.31
CA ILE A 86 -0.28 2.93 -15.09
C ILE A 86 0.89 2.26 -15.81
N ASN A 87 1.82 3.09 -16.29
CA ASN A 87 3.09 2.64 -16.86
C ASN A 87 4.22 3.43 -16.21
N SER A 88 5.14 2.72 -15.57
CA SER A 88 6.29 3.29 -14.85
C SER A 88 5.86 4.43 -13.90
N GLY A 89 4.77 4.20 -13.18
CA GLY A 89 4.11 5.20 -12.34
C GLY A 89 3.82 4.71 -10.93
N PHE A 90 3.12 5.53 -10.16
CA PHE A 90 2.71 5.22 -8.79
C PHE A 90 1.19 5.26 -8.68
N ALA A 91 0.61 4.29 -7.97
CA ALA A 91 -0.81 4.29 -7.64
C ALA A 91 -1.08 3.69 -6.26
N ILE A 92 -2.10 4.22 -5.59
CA ILE A 92 -2.69 3.66 -4.38
C ILE A 92 -4.14 3.31 -4.71
N GLY A 93 -4.51 2.04 -4.50
CA GLY A 93 -5.88 1.58 -4.64
C GLY A 93 -6.55 1.38 -3.28
N ILE A 94 -7.78 1.87 -3.13
CA ILE A 94 -8.58 1.71 -1.92
C ILE A 94 -9.97 1.21 -2.30
N GLY A 95 -10.42 0.10 -1.70
CA GLY A 95 -11.78 -0.42 -1.93
C GLY A 95 -11.95 -1.03 -3.32
N ASP A 96 -13.06 -0.76 -3.99
CA ASP A 96 -13.44 -1.44 -5.25
C ASP A 96 -12.79 -0.81 -6.49
N VAL A 97 -11.46 -0.92 -6.58
CA VAL A 97 -10.66 -0.43 -7.70
C VAL A 97 -9.77 -1.54 -8.28
N CYS A 98 -9.63 -1.54 -9.60
CA CYS A 98 -8.75 -2.43 -10.33
C CYS A 98 -7.62 -1.64 -10.98
N ILE A 99 -6.37 -2.00 -10.68
CA ILE A 99 -5.17 -1.32 -11.21
C ILE A 99 -4.37 -2.29 -12.08
N GLU A 100 -4.15 -1.95 -13.34
CA GLU A 100 -3.20 -2.63 -14.23
C GLU A 100 -1.91 -1.82 -14.27
N ALA A 101 -0.79 -2.42 -13.85
CA ALA A 101 0.49 -1.77 -13.74
C ALA A 101 1.56 -2.46 -14.60
N VAL A 102 2.26 -1.69 -15.42
CA VAL A 102 3.35 -2.18 -16.29
C VAL A 102 4.62 -1.34 -16.12
N GLY A 103 5.73 -1.84 -16.62
CA GLY A 103 7.04 -1.19 -16.53
C GLY A 103 7.64 -1.23 -15.12
N HIS A 104 8.22 -0.09 -14.69
CA HIS A 104 8.80 0.09 -13.36
C HIS A 104 7.81 0.75 -12.40
N SER A 105 6.61 0.18 -12.26
CA SER A 105 5.53 0.80 -11.47
C SER A 105 5.59 0.42 -9.98
N LYS A 106 5.02 1.28 -9.13
CA LYS A 106 4.80 1.01 -7.70
C LYS A 106 3.31 1.11 -7.37
N VAL A 107 2.75 0.06 -6.79
CA VAL A 107 1.33 0.01 -6.41
C VAL A 107 1.18 -0.35 -4.94
N ILE A 108 0.25 0.32 -4.25
CA ILE A 108 -0.15 -0.02 -2.87
C ILE A 108 -1.66 -0.26 -2.86
N LEU A 109 -2.11 -1.35 -2.27
CA LEU A 109 -3.53 -1.74 -2.24
C LEU A 109 -4.02 -1.84 -0.80
N PHE A 110 -5.20 -1.28 -0.55
CA PHE A 110 -5.94 -1.40 0.71
C PHE A 110 -7.35 -1.92 0.48
N ASP A 111 -7.91 -2.48 1.54
CA ASP A 111 -9.27 -3.02 1.58
C ASP A 111 -9.46 -4.08 0.50
N THR A 112 -10.41 -3.93 -0.41
CA THR A 112 -10.70 -4.92 -1.47
C THR A 112 -10.02 -4.60 -2.81
N ALA A 113 -9.03 -3.72 -2.83
CA ALA A 113 -8.42 -3.26 -4.07
C ALA A 113 -7.67 -4.38 -4.79
N ILE A 114 -7.70 -4.33 -6.13
CA ILE A 114 -7.16 -5.37 -7.00
C ILE A 114 -6.04 -4.80 -7.87
N CYS A 115 -4.94 -5.52 -8.03
CA CYS A 115 -3.90 -5.19 -9.01
C CYS A 115 -3.54 -6.35 -9.93
N LYS A 116 -3.29 -6.04 -11.20
CA LYS A 116 -2.55 -6.90 -12.13
C LYS A 116 -1.25 -6.20 -12.50
N ALA A 117 -0.12 -6.75 -12.11
CA ALA A 117 1.18 -6.14 -12.31
C ALA A 117 2.10 -7.00 -13.17
N PHE A 118 2.81 -6.34 -14.08
CA PHE A 118 3.74 -6.96 -15.01
C PHE A 118 5.10 -6.25 -14.99
N ASP A 119 6.05 -6.85 -15.69
CA ASP A 119 7.43 -6.39 -15.85
C ASP A 119 8.19 -6.37 -14.52
N THR A 120 8.71 -5.22 -14.10
CA THR A 120 9.56 -5.10 -12.90
C THR A 120 8.88 -4.22 -11.86
N SER A 121 7.56 -4.32 -11.78
CA SER A 121 6.73 -3.54 -10.87
C SER A 121 6.87 -4.06 -9.43
N PHE A 122 6.61 -3.16 -8.48
CA PHE A 122 6.55 -3.44 -7.06
C PHE A 122 5.13 -3.23 -6.53
N VAL A 123 4.55 -4.23 -5.90
CA VAL A 123 3.17 -4.18 -5.40
C VAL A 123 3.13 -4.51 -3.91
N LYS A 124 2.48 -3.67 -3.10
CA LYS A 124 2.14 -4.00 -1.71
C LYS A 124 0.64 -4.17 -1.57
N GLY A 125 0.20 -5.25 -0.94
CA GLY A 125 -1.19 -5.51 -0.62
C GLY A 125 -1.44 -5.63 0.87
N PHE A 126 -2.44 -4.90 1.36
CA PHE A 126 -2.91 -4.91 2.75
C PHE A 126 -4.37 -5.36 2.85
N HIS A 127 -4.81 -5.71 4.05
CA HIS A 127 -6.21 -6.10 4.34
C HIS A 127 -6.69 -7.27 3.46
N GLU A 128 -7.82 -7.14 2.76
CA GLU A 128 -8.43 -8.17 1.89
C GLU A 128 -8.09 -7.95 0.40
N SER A 129 -7.00 -7.23 0.11
CA SER A 129 -6.66 -6.85 -1.27
C SER A 129 -6.19 -8.07 -2.05
N SER A 130 -6.23 -7.97 -3.38
CA SER A 130 -5.81 -9.06 -4.26
C SER A 130 -4.82 -8.59 -5.32
N MET A 131 -3.76 -9.35 -5.56
CA MET A 131 -2.81 -9.03 -6.62
C MET A 131 -2.43 -10.25 -7.46
N GLU A 132 -2.44 -10.06 -8.79
CA GLU A 132 -1.84 -10.99 -9.74
C GLU A 132 -0.56 -10.35 -10.28
N ILE A 133 0.60 -10.96 -10.04
CA ILE A 133 1.87 -10.37 -10.43
C ILE A 133 2.72 -11.34 -11.27
N ASN A 134 3.40 -10.80 -12.28
CA ASN A 134 4.21 -11.57 -13.22
C ASN A 134 5.56 -10.87 -13.45
N ASN A 135 6.66 -11.57 -13.14
CA ASN A 135 8.05 -11.06 -13.13
C ASN A 135 8.30 -9.91 -12.13
N CYS A 136 7.41 -9.73 -11.16
CA CYS A 136 7.36 -8.58 -10.26
C CYS A 136 7.87 -8.91 -8.84
N VAL A 137 7.96 -7.87 -8.01
CA VAL A 137 8.17 -8.04 -6.56
C VAL A 137 6.89 -7.65 -5.83
N GLY A 138 6.47 -8.46 -4.87
CA GLY A 138 5.26 -8.25 -4.08
C GLY A 138 5.48 -8.38 -2.59
N GLU A 139 4.77 -7.58 -1.80
CA GLU A 139 4.61 -7.77 -0.36
C GLU A 139 3.12 -7.91 -0.04
N ALA A 140 2.75 -8.93 0.72
CA ALA A 140 1.37 -9.25 1.07
C ALA A 140 1.21 -9.33 2.59
N PHE A 141 0.25 -8.57 3.12
CA PHE A 141 -0.01 -8.47 4.55
C PHE A 141 -1.47 -8.80 4.87
N ASN A 142 -1.73 -9.16 6.14
CA ASN A 142 -3.06 -9.49 6.66
C ASN A 142 -3.75 -10.62 5.90
N PHE A 143 -4.84 -10.36 5.16
CA PHE A 143 -5.61 -11.34 4.40
C PHE A 143 -5.44 -11.16 2.89
N CYS A 144 -4.32 -10.56 2.47
CA CYS A 144 -4.06 -10.27 1.07
C CYS A 144 -3.90 -11.59 0.28
N ASN A 145 -4.54 -11.67 -0.88
CA ASN A 145 -4.48 -12.81 -1.77
C ASN A 145 -3.55 -12.52 -2.95
N VAL A 146 -2.63 -13.44 -3.24
CA VAL A 146 -1.61 -13.25 -4.27
C VAL A 146 -1.60 -14.42 -5.25
N ILE A 147 -1.59 -14.10 -6.53
CA ILE A 147 -1.21 -15.04 -7.59
C ILE A 147 0.11 -14.53 -8.18
N ALA A 148 1.19 -15.27 -7.95
CA ALA A 148 2.53 -14.89 -8.41
C ALA A 148 3.02 -15.87 -9.48
N LYS A 149 3.51 -15.32 -10.60
CA LYS A 149 3.93 -16.08 -11.77
C LYS A 149 5.32 -15.67 -12.24
N ASP A 150 5.99 -16.57 -12.94
CA ASP A 150 7.32 -16.38 -13.53
C ASP A 150 8.37 -16.00 -12.46
N PHE A 151 9.36 -15.16 -12.79
CA PHE A 151 10.45 -14.84 -11.87
C PHE A 151 10.05 -13.87 -10.74
N SER A 152 8.81 -13.97 -10.26
CA SER A 152 8.28 -13.11 -9.21
C SER A 152 8.86 -13.47 -7.84
N LYS A 153 8.93 -12.45 -6.97
CA LYS A 153 9.36 -12.60 -5.57
C LYS A 153 8.30 -12.04 -4.65
N ILE A 154 7.88 -12.83 -3.67
CA ILE A 154 6.84 -12.44 -2.70
C ILE A 154 7.38 -12.53 -1.28
N GLU A 155 7.13 -11.50 -0.49
CA GLU A 155 7.12 -11.60 0.97
C GLU A 155 5.67 -11.63 1.46
N ALA A 156 5.27 -12.71 2.12
CA ALA A 156 3.91 -12.91 2.62
C ALA A 156 3.92 -12.98 4.14
N TRP A 157 3.04 -12.20 4.76
CA TRP A 157 2.97 -11.97 6.21
C TRP A 157 1.56 -12.24 6.75
N ASP A 158 1.45 -12.38 8.07
CA ASP A 158 0.19 -12.62 8.78
C ASP A 158 -0.60 -13.83 8.23
N ASP A 159 -1.81 -13.62 7.73
CA ASP A 159 -2.73 -14.62 7.18
C ASP A 159 -2.80 -14.55 5.64
N ALA A 160 -1.79 -13.95 4.99
CA ALA A 160 -1.78 -13.75 3.55
C ALA A 160 -1.75 -15.10 2.82
N THR A 161 -2.40 -15.18 1.67
CA THR A 161 -2.42 -16.40 0.85
C THR A 161 -1.70 -16.16 -0.47
N VAL A 162 -0.86 -17.11 -0.87
CA VAL A 162 -0.06 -17.02 -2.11
C VAL A 162 -0.18 -18.29 -2.93
N GLU A 163 -0.63 -18.15 -4.16
CA GLU A 163 -0.48 -19.14 -5.21
C GLU A 163 0.79 -18.83 -6.01
N ALA A 164 1.85 -19.59 -5.76
CA ALA A 164 3.16 -19.40 -6.38
C ALA A 164 3.34 -20.35 -7.56
N GLN A 165 3.46 -19.79 -8.76
CA GLN A 165 3.59 -20.53 -10.02
C GLN A 165 4.90 -20.19 -10.74
N THR A 166 5.41 -21.13 -11.53
CA THR A 166 6.46 -20.93 -12.55
C THR A 166 7.68 -20.16 -12.04
N TYR A 167 8.64 -20.79 -11.36
CA TYR A 167 9.87 -20.15 -10.87
C TYR A 167 9.70 -18.99 -9.84
N THR A 168 8.50 -18.79 -9.31
CA THR A 168 8.26 -17.83 -8.23
C THR A 168 8.99 -18.22 -6.96
N CYS A 169 9.53 -17.24 -6.24
CA CYS A 169 10.11 -17.41 -4.91
C CYS A 169 9.24 -16.69 -3.86
N VAL A 170 8.86 -17.38 -2.79
CA VAL A 170 8.07 -16.82 -1.69
C VAL A 170 8.83 -16.94 -0.36
N MET A 171 8.89 -15.85 0.40
CA MET A 171 9.22 -15.86 1.82
C MET A 171 7.91 -15.76 2.60
N ALA A 172 7.56 -16.82 3.31
CA ALA A 172 6.32 -16.92 4.07
C ALA A 172 6.62 -16.77 5.56
N HIS A 173 6.00 -15.76 6.17
CA HIS A 173 6.14 -15.41 7.57
C HIS A 173 4.84 -15.72 8.33
N ASP A 174 4.96 -15.99 9.63
CA ASP A 174 3.84 -16.18 10.55
C ASP A 174 2.83 -17.26 10.11
N ARG A 175 1.60 -16.88 9.77
CA ARG A 175 0.52 -17.80 9.36
C ARG A 175 0.29 -17.78 7.85
N ALA A 176 1.20 -17.17 7.07
CA ALA A 176 1.06 -17.05 5.63
C ALA A 176 0.97 -18.43 4.98
N GLN A 177 0.01 -18.59 4.08
CA GLN A 177 -0.27 -19.86 3.41
C GLN A 177 0.23 -19.78 1.96
N VAL A 178 1.01 -20.79 1.55
CA VAL A 178 1.57 -20.82 0.19
C VAL A 178 1.31 -22.16 -0.47
N GLU A 179 0.71 -22.10 -1.66
CA GLU A 179 0.60 -23.22 -2.58
C GLU A 179 1.63 -23.07 -3.69
N ASN A 180 2.48 -24.08 -3.86
CA ASN A 180 3.55 -24.07 -4.87
C ASN A 180 3.19 -24.96 -6.06
N SER A 181 3.42 -24.45 -7.26
CA SER A 181 3.34 -25.19 -8.52
C SER A 181 4.47 -24.80 -9.49
N TYR A 182 4.80 -25.70 -10.43
CA TYR A 182 5.73 -25.44 -11.54
C TYR A 182 7.06 -24.78 -11.14
N HIS A 183 7.94 -25.51 -10.45
CA HIS A 183 9.27 -25.02 -10.05
C HIS A 183 9.27 -23.74 -9.18
N SER A 184 8.14 -23.38 -8.57
CA SER A 184 8.14 -22.36 -7.52
C SER A 184 8.72 -22.91 -6.22
N HIS A 185 9.22 -22.00 -5.39
CA HIS A 185 9.86 -22.32 -4.13
C HIS A 185 9.34 -21.40 -3.02
N THR A 186 9.17 -21.98 -1.83
CA THR A 186 8.81 -21.23 -0.62
C THR A 186 9.83 -21.49 0.47
N LEU A 187 10.31 -20.41 1.07
CA LEU A 187 11.02 -20.42 2.34
C LEU A 187 10.04 -20.00 3.44
N VAL A 188 9.85 -20.86 4.42
CA VAL A 188 9.11 -20.50 5.65
C VAL A 188 10.11 -19.91 6.64
N VAL A 189 9.80 -18.73 7.15
CA VAL A 189 10.64 -17.91 8.05
C VAL A 189 9.98 -17.79 9.41
#